data_AF-A0A1W9WG10-F1
#
_entry.id   AF-A0A1W9WG10-F1
#
_cell.length_a   1.000
_cell.length_b   1.000
_cell.length_c   1.000
_cell.angle_alpha   90.00
_cell.angle_beta   90.00
_cell.angle_gamma   90.00
#
_symmetry.space_group_name_H-M   'P 1'
#
loop_
_entity.id
_entity.type
_entity.pdbx_description
1 polymer ?
#
loop_
_entity_poly.entity_id
_entity_poly.type
_entity_poly.pdbx_seq_one_letter_code
_entity_poly.pdbx_strand_id
1 'polypeptide(L)'
;MDNQLQKKVGLHQGVFFLAVIGLLFMPYALLTLEMTWTQLKALLIVYAWEAPLFAVICIGLPIRWVGALQRAQKAAAKKAHDTPAEMYRVISLGLKLPLKIARTILIIVLLAFSIGILQLIIFADFDRVQSIETLMIAIMIAVIYAACCFFNNERILAPLLGSWVEKFGMSTPPRVLTLFNKILVVCLSIMVVTILFQGSVTFSHSNRLIEGLRSESSHKELLQLKPILQKLTAEGKEKEVEKTLSNASKAADSDFFLLNKKGETPAGKKGILLNRQNPENLKNVFLNLHHKMDTQKPYMFHKNIEGRKIYYALPLDNEGLLLVKVIEFDVFRKEMTSLLGSILISSLLVLLITFYLSYRLAENASVPLKELEEVADRIADGDISFPVTVITGDEIGALSCSFLRMQRELSKLSQQANNIAGGDLTRQVEFKGLGGTGIRRYRTGCKRRGNHRRYRRTLRHSRSNFRKQRYSGWHGRIHPEKCGRECRCHGRSGRVNGKYSTTHRKKRRTDHESRGKIPTDRKGPGHHQ
;
A
#
# COMPACT_ATOMS: atom_id res chain seq x y z
N MET A 1 -7.72 25.60 4.23
CA MET A 1 -7.24 24.37 3.57
C MET A 1 -6.31 23.54 4.47
N ASP A 2 -5.44 24.14 5.28
CA ASP A 2 -4.44 23.40 6.09
C ASP A 2 -5.00 22.38 7.08
N ASN A 3 -6.08 22.74 7.80
CA ASN A 3 -6.67 21.87 8.81
C ASN A 3 -7.40 20.66 8.20
N GLN A 4 -7.78 20.72 6.92
CA GLN A 4 -8.50 19.62 6.25
C GLN A 4 -7.57 18.42 5.96
N LEU A 5 -6.32 18.68 5.58
CA LEU A 5 -5.34 17.61 5.31
C LEU A 5 -4.97 16.85 6.59
N GLN A 6 -4.70 17.60 7.68
CA GLN A 6 -4.39 17.03 8.98
C GLN A 6 -5.55 16.17 9.51
N LYS A 7 -6.78 16.69 9.42
CA LYS A 7 -7.99 15.93 9.79
C LYS A 7 -8.15 14.66 8.97
N LYS A 8 -7.92 14.73 7.65
CA LYS A 8 -8.02 13.56 6.77
C LYS A 8 -6.99 12.49 7.12
N VAL A 9 -5.73 12.88 7.31
CA VAL A 9 -4.67 11.95 7.75
C VAL A 9 -5.01 11.33 9.10
N GLY A 10 -5.43 12.14 10.08
CA GLY A 10 -5.83 11.66 11.40
C GLY A 10 -7.00 10.68 11.36
N LEU A 11 -8.05 11.01 10.60
CA LEU A 11 -9.22 10.16 10.42
C LEU A 11 -8.85 8.80 9.84
N HIS A 12 -8.09 8.78 8.75
CA HIS A 12 -7.67 7.51 8.15
C HIS A 12 -6.77 6.71 9.09
N GLN A 13 -5.82 7.35 9.78
CA GLN A 13 -4.99 6.66 10.78
C GLN A 13 -5.82 6.01 11.89
N GLY A 14 -6.84 6.71 12.39
CA GLY A 14 -7.77 6.16 13.38
C GLY A 14 -8.60 4.99 12.86
N VAL A 15 -9.13 5.09 11.64
CA VAL A 15 -9.89 3.99 11.00
C VAL A 15 -9.00 2.76 10.81
N PHE A 16 -7.76 2.92 10.32
CA PHE A 16 -6.85 1.79 10.16
C PHE A 16 -6.43 1.18 11.49
N PHE A 17 -6.19 2.00 12.52
CA PHE A 17 -5.87 1.51 13.86
C PHE A 17 -7.01 0.63 14.41
N LEU A 18 -8.25 1.11 14.32
CA LEU A 18 -9.43 0.34 14.75
C LEU A 18 -9.63 -0.92 13.92
N ALA A 19 -9.44 -0.86 12.60
CA ALA A 19 -9.56 -2.03 11.73
C ALA A 19 -8.48 -3.09 12.04
N VAL A 20 -7.23 -2.68 12.22
CA VAL A 20 -6.12 -3.60 12.53
C VAL A 20 -6.33 -4.30 13.87
N ILE A 21 -6.76 -3.56 14.90
CA ILE A 21 -6.98 -4.17 16.22
C ILE A 21 -8.28 -4.99 16.26
N GLY A 22 -9.37 -4.43 15.76
CA GLY A 22 -10.70 -5.03 15.88
C GLY A 22 -10.97 -6.16 14.88
N LEU A 23 -10.59 -5.99 13.60
CA LEU A 23 -10.87 -6.97 12.56
C LEU A 23 -9.76 -7.99 12.37
N LEU A 24 -8.51 -7.64 12.68
CA LEU A 24 -7.37 -8.51 12.40
C LEU A 24 -6.79 -9.12 13.67
N PHE A 25 -6.40 -8.33 14.68
CA PHE A 25 -5.79 -8.87 15.90
C PHE A 25 -6.76 -9.74 16.71
N MET A 26 -7.91 -9.19 17.11
CA MET A 26 -8.83 -9.89 18.04
C MET A 26 -9.31 -11.25 17.51
N PRO A 27 -9.84 -11.35 16.27
CA PRO A 27 -10.26 -12.63 15.73
C PRO A 27 -9.11 -13.62 15.58
N TYR A 28 -7.92 -13.12 15.20
CA TYR A 28 -6.75 -13.98 15.04
C TYR A 28 -6.24 -14.52 16.38
N ALA A 29 -6.11 -13.65 17.39
CA ALA A 29 -5.72 -14.04 18.73
C ALA A 29 -6.66 -15.10 19.32
N LEU A 30 -7.98 -14.94 19.15
CA LEU A 30 -8.97 -15.92 19.59
C LEU A 30 -8.88 -17.26 18.83
N LEU A 31 -8.54 -17.20 17.54
CA LEU A 31 -8.43 -18.40 16.71
C LEU A 31 -7.18 -19.20 17.04
N THR A 32 -6.03 -18.53 17.24
CA THR A 32 -4.73 -19.20 17.40
C THR A 32 -4.34 -19.44 18.85
N LEU A 33 -4.64 -18.52 19.77
CA LEU A 33 -4.20 -18.63 21.16
C LEU A 33 -5.21 -19.45 21.98
N GLU A 34 -4.73 -20.51 22.61
CA GLU A 34 -5.50 -21.25 23.60
C GLU A 34 -5.36 -20.58 24.97
N MET A 35 -6.27 -19.64 25.25
CA MET A 35 -6.27 -18.90 26.51
C MET A 35 -7.31 -19.46 27.47
N THR A 36 -6.94 -19.55 28.75
CA THR A 36 -7.92 -19.71 29.83
C THR A 36 -8.72 -18.41 30.03
N TRP A 37 -9.88 -18.49 30.67
CA TRP A 37 -10.70 -17.30 30.95
C TRP A 37 -9.98 -16.25 31.82
N THR A 38 -9.06 -16.66 32.69
CA THR A 38 -8.22 -15.75 33.48
C THR A 38 -7.19 -15.04 32.60
N GLN A 39 -6.53 -15.77 31.70
CA GLN A 39 -5.58 -15.22 30.72
C GLN A 39 -6.24 -14.27 29.73
N LEU A 40 -7.45 -14.58 29.24
CA LEU A 40 -8.21 -13.70 28.37
C LEU A 40 -8.58 -12.38 29.06
N LYS A 41 -8.95 -12.43 30.35
CA LYS A 41 -9.21 -11.21 31.14
C LYS A 41 -7.96 -10.36 31.29
N ALA A 42 -6.81 -10.97 31.58
CA ALA A 42 -5.54 -10.26 31.65
C ALA A 42 -5.19 -9.59 30.31
N LEU A 43 -5.35 -10.30 29.19
CA LEU A 43 -5.19 -9.74 27.85
C LEU A 43 -6.09 -8.52 27.64
N LEU A 44 -7.38 -8.63 27.96
CA LEU A 44 -8.33 -7.52 27.80
C LEU A 44 -7.97 -6.31 28.67
N ILE A 45 -7.47 -6.54 29.89
CA ILE A 45 -7.02 -5.47 30.79
C ILE A 45 -5.81 -4.74 30.20
N VAL A 46 -4.80 -5.48 29.73
CA VAL A 46 -3.63 -4.91 29.04
C VAL A 46 -4.08 -4.08 27.83
N TYR A 47 -4.94 -4.64 27.00
CA TYR A 47 -5.48 -3.95 25.83
C TYR A 47 -6.32 -2.71 26.16
N ALA A 48 -7.05 -2.71 27.28
CA ALA A 48 -7.95 -1.63 27.65
C ALA A 48 -7.22 -0.29 27.83
N TRP A 49 -5.96 -0.30 28.26
CA TRP A 49 -5.17 0.93 28.44
C TRP A 49 -4.05 1.10 27.39
N GLU A 50 -3.42 0.01 26.93
CA GLU A 50 -2.37 0.11 25.92
C GLU A 50 -2.92 0.55 24.57
N ALA A 51 -4.05 0.00 24.13
CA ALA A 51 -4.60 0.33 22.82
C ALA A 51 -4.95 1.83 22.69
N PRO A 52 -5.63 2.48 23.66
CA PRO A 52 -5.83 3.93 23.62
C PRO A 52 -4.53 4.73 23.61
N LEU A 53 -3.54 4.34 24.43
CA LEU A 53 -2.25 5.04 24.50
C LEU A 53 -1.51 4.99 23.16
N PHE A 54 -1.41 3.81 22.55
CA PHE A 54 -0.77 3.66 21.25
C PHE A 54 -1.62 4.26 20.12
N ALA A 55 -2.94 4.30 20.24
CA ALA A 55 -3.81 5.01 19.29
C ALA A 55 -3.43 6.50 19.22
N VAL A 56 -3.27 7.14 20.38
CA VAL A 56 -2.89 8.57 20.45
C VAL A 56 -1.54 8.80 19.78
N ILE A 57 -0.57 7.91 19.99
CA ILE A 57 0.77 8.02 19.39
C ILE A 57 0.72 7.80 17.87
N CYS A 58 0.08 6.71 17.41
CA CYS A 58 -0.01 6.33 16.01
C CYS A 58 -0.83 7.32 15.17
N ILE A 59 -1.82 7.99 15.76
CA ILE A 59 -2.62 9.03 15.09
C ILE A 59 -1.92 10.40 15.21
N GLY A 60 -1.38 10.73 16.39
CA GLY A 60 -0.81 12.04 16.69
C GLY A 60 0.48 12.35 15.94
N LEU A 61 1.39 11.38 15.80
CA LEU A 61 2.68 11.58 15.12
C LEU A 61 2.51 11.93 13.62
N PRO A 62 1.72 11.20 12.81
CA PRO A 62 1.44 11.57 11.42
C PRO A 62 0.83 12.97 11.29
N ILE A 63 -0.14 13.33 12.13
CA ILE A 63 -0.76 14.67 12.13
C ILE A 63 0.31 15.74 12.36
N ARG A 64 1.16 15.56 13.37
CA ARG A 64 2.21 16.51 13.72
C ARG A 64 3.22 16.69 12.58
N TRP A 65 3.62 15.60 11.91
CA TRP A 65 4.58 15.69 10.81
C TRP A 65 3.98 16.29 9.53
N VAL A 66 2.72 16.02 9.22
CA VAL A 66 2.01 16.68 8.12
C VAL A 66 1.90 18.19 8.39
N GLY A 67 1.62 18.58 9.63
CA GLY A 67 1.65 20.00 10.03
C GLY A 67 3.03 20.63 9.99
N ALA A 68 4.09 19.88 10.29
CA ALA A 68 5.47 20.35 10.09
C ALA A 68 5.79 20.56 8.60
N LEU A 69 5.34 19.66 7.72
CA LEU A 69 5.51 19.77 6.27
C LEU A 69 4.81 21.03 5.70
N GLN A 70 3.56 21.28 6.10
CA GLN A 70 2.82 22.48 5.70
C GLN A 70 3.50 23.77 6.17
N ARG A 71 4.04 23.79 7.40
CA ARG A 71 4.81 24.94 7.91
C ARG A 71 6.10 25.16 7.12
N ALA A 72 6.84 24.09 6.82
CA ALA A 72 8.04 24.15 5.99
C ALA A 72 7.73 24.69 4.59
N GLN A 73 6.62 24.28 3.98
CA GLN A 73 6.18 24.79 2.69
C GLN A 73 5.83 26.28 2.72
N LYS A 74 5.11 26.75 3.75
CA LYS A 74 4.83 28.18 3.91
C LYS A 74 6.10 29.02 4.12
N ALA A 75 7.06 28.50 4.87
CA ALA A 75 8.34 29.17 5.09
C ALA A 75 9.15 29.26 3.79
N ALA A 76 9.23 28.15 3.04
CA ALA A 76 9.88 28.12 1.72
C ALA A 76 9.17 29.04 0.71
N ALA A 77 7.84 29.10 0.71
CA ALA A 77 7.08 29.97 -0.18
C ALA A 77 7.35 31.46 0.07
N LYS A 78 7.68 31.87 1.30
CA LYS A 78 8.07 33.26 1.63
C LYS A 78 9.47 33.61 1.13
N LYS A 79 10.37 32.62 1.04
CA LYS A 79 11.76 32.77 0.58
C LYS A 79 11.95 32.42 -0.91
N ALA A 80 10.88 32.00 -1.59
CA ALA A 80 10.91 31.39 -2.90
C ALA A 80 11.41 32.30 -4.03
N HIS A 81 11.56 33.61 -3.79
CA HIS A 81 12.16 34.50 -4.77
C HIS A 81 13.68 34.29 -4.97
N ASP A 82 14.38 33.68 -3.99
CA ASP A 82 15.86 33.67 -4.01
C ASP A 82 16.51 32.28 -4.23
N THR A 83 15.86 31.15 -3.91
CA THR A 83 16.52 29.82 -4.03
C THR A 83 15.59 28.65 -4.42
N PRO A 84 15.68 28.09 -5.64
CA PRO A 84 14.95 26.88 -6.06
C PRO A 84 15.29 25.64 -5.20
N ALA A 85 16.47 25.64 -4.57
CA ALA A 85 16.96 24.54 -3.73
C ALA A 85 16.11 24.31 -2.46
N GLU A 86 15.54 25.36 -1.85
CA GLU A 86 14.71 25.21 -0.65
C GLU A 86 13.39 24.47 -0.97
N MET A 87 12.80 24.73 -2.13
CA MET A 87 11.57 24.04 -2.56
C MET A 87 11.80 22.57 -2.89
N TYR A 88 12.92 22.24 -3.52
CA TYR A 88 13.33 20.86 -3.76
C TYR A 88 13.46 20.07 -2.43
N ARG A 89 13.99 20.70 -1.39
CA ARG A 89 14.07 20.10 -0.04
C ARG A 89 12.69 19.85 0.56
N VAL A 90 11.75 20.79 0.45
CA VAL A 90 10.40 20.61 1.00
C VAL A 90 9.65 19.46 0.30
N ILE A 91 9.76 19.36 -1.03
CA ILE A 91 9.07 18.32 -1.79
C ILE A 91 9.69 16.95 -1.55
N SER A 92 11.02 16.86 -1.51
CA SER A 92 11.69 15.61 -1.14
C SER A 92 11.36 15.18 0.29
N LEU A 93 11.18 16.11 1.24
CA LEU A 93 10.68 15.81 2.59
C LEU A 93 9.25 15.26 2.54
N GLY A 94 8.38 15.84 1.72
CA GLY A 94 7.01 15.38 1.52
C GLY A 94 6.93 13.97 0.92
N LEU A 95 7.78 13.66 -0.07
CA LEU A 95 7.88 12.32 -0.68
C LEU A 95 8.47 11.27 0.26
N LYS A 96 9.36 11.66 1.19
CA LYS A 96 9.92 10.77 2.23
C LYS A 96 8.95 10.54 3.41
N LEU A 97 7.94 11.40 3.58
CA LEU A 97 7.07 11.39 4.75
C LEU A 97 6.27 10.07 4.92
N PRO A 98 5.63 9.50 3.87
CA PRO A 98 4.91 8.23 4.01
C PRO A 98 5.81 7.08 4.50
N LEU A 99 7.04 7.00 3.99
CA LEU A 99 8.03 6.00 4.41
C LEU A 99 8.44 6.21 5.88
N LYS A 100 8.67 7.46 6.29
CA LYS A 100 8.97 7.79 7.69
C LYS A 100 7.83 7.39 8.62
N ILE A 101 6.58 7.63 8.21
CA ILE A 101 5.38 7.24 8.97
C ILE A 101 5.32 5.72 9.11
N ALA A 102 5.41 4.99 8.00
CA ALA A 102 5.35 3.53 8.00
C ALA A 102 6.44 2.89 8.89
N ARG A 103 7.71 3.33 8.74
CA ARG A 103 8.81 2.80 9.57
C ARG A 103 8.61 3.08 11.06
N THR A 104 8.10 4.26 11.40
CA THR A 104 7.89 4.61 12.80
C THR A 104 6.74 3.83 13.41
N ILE A 105 5.64 3.65 12.67
CA ILE A 105 4.50 2.82 13.09
C ILE A 105 4.93 1.36 13.28
N LEU A 106 5.71 0.81 12.34
CA LEU A 106 6.25 -0.55 12.45
C LEU A 106 6.98 -0.75 13.80
N ILE A 107 7.90 0.17 14.14
CA ILE A 107 8.67 0.10 15.38
C ILE A 107 7.79 0.26 16.61
N ILE A 108 6.87 1.24 16.60
CA ILE A 108 5.97 1.50 17.73
C ILE A 108 5.09 0.28 18.01
N VAL A 109 4.53 -0.34 16.97
CA VAL A 109 3.66 -1.50 17.11
C VAL A 109 4.44 -2.71 17.63
N LEU A 110 5.64 -2.98 17.10
CA LEU A 110 6.50 -4.04 17.63
C LEU A 110 6.86 -3.82 19.10
N LEU A 111 7.16 -2.58 19.50
CA LEU A 111 7.42 -2.23 20.89
C LEU A 111 6.17 -2.41 21.77
N ALA A 112 5.00 -1.97 21.31
CA ALA A 112 3.73 -2.12 22.01
C ALA A 112 3.45 -3.60 22.31
N PHE A 113 3.53 -4.46 21.30
CA PHE A 113 3.35 -5.89 21.48
C PHE A 113 4.42 -6.53 22.37
N SER A 114 5.68 -6.07 22.29
CA SER A 114 6.75 -6.58 23.16
C SER A 114 6.46 -6.28 24.63
N ILE A 115 5.96 -5.07 24.93
CA ILE A 115 5.55 -4.67 26.27
C ILE A 115 4.34 -5.50 26.73
N GLY A 116 3.32 -5.65 25.86
CA GLY A 116 2.14 -6.46 26.16
C GLY A 116 2.47 -7.93 26.43
N ILE A 117 3.36 -8.54 25.64
CA ILE A 117 3.84 -9.92 25.88
C ILE A 117 4.53 -10.01 27.25
N LEU A 118 5.39 -9.06 27.58
CA LEU A 118 6.08 -9.04 28.89
C LEU A 118 5.07 -8.94 30.05
N GLN A 119 4.04 -8.11 29.91
CA GLN A 119 2.98 -8.00 30.91
C GLN A 119 2.19 -9.30 31.04
N LEU A 120 1.86 -9.97 29.95
CA LEU A 120 1.16 -11.26 29.99
C LEU A 120 2.00 -12.35 30.67
N ILE A 121 3.32 -12.36 30.44
CA ILE A 121 4.23 -13.29 31.12
C ILE A 121 4.21 -13.06 32.63
N ILE A 122 4.18 -11.80 33.08
CA ILE A 122 4.24 -11.43 34.51
C ILE A 122 2.89 -11.60 35.22
N PHE A 123 1.78 -11.20 34.57
CA PHE A 123 0.46 -11.12 35.22
C PHE A 123 -0.44 -12.32 34.96
N ALA A 124 -0.16 -13.13 33.94
CA ALA A 124 -1.04 -14.20 33.48
C ALA A 124 -0.31 -15.54 33.27
N ASP A 125 0.92 -15.65 33.76
CA ASP A 125 1.80 -16.82 33.64
C ASP A 125 1.79 -17.40 32.21
N PHE A 126 1.97 -16.51 31.23
CA PHE A 126 1.96 -16.88 29.81
C PHE A 126 3.09 -17.84 29.47
N ASP A 127 2.76 -18.96 28.82
CA ASP A 127 3.75 -19.95 28.43
C ASP A 127 4.68 -19.41 27.32
N ARG A 128 5.87 -19.97 27.22
CA ARG A 128 6.86 -19.62 26.18
C ARG A 128 6.31 -19.84 24.79
N VAL A 129 5.51 -20.90 24.59
CA VAL A 129 4.89 -21.22 23.29
C VAL A 129 3.86 -20.14 22.92
N GLN A 130 2.96 -19.80 23.83
CA GLN A 130 1.95 -18.75 23.63
C GLN A 130 2.60 -17.37 23.38
N SER A 131 3.72 -17.10 24.06
CA SER A 131 4.49 -15.87 23.86
C SER A 131 5.10 -15.80 22.45
N ILE A 132 5.64 -16.91 21.93
CA ILE A 132 6.17 -16.98 20.56
C ILE A 132 5.05 -16.80 19.54
N GLU A 133 3.89 -17.45 19.72
CA GLU A 133 2.73 -17.26 18.83
C GLU A 133 2.28 -15.80 18.81
N THR A 134 2.19 -15.17 19.98
CA THR A 134 1.82 -13.75 20.11
C THR A 134 2.85 -12.83 19.44
N LEU A 135 4.14 -13.17 19.48
CA LEU A 135 5.19 -12.43 18.77
C LEU A 135 5.04 -12.54 17.25
N MET A 136 4.70 -13.72 16.72
CA MET A 136 4.44 -13.92 15.29
C MET A 136 3.25 -13.07 14.82
N ILE A 137 2.19 -13.02 15.64
CA ILE A 137 1.01 -12.15 15.46
C ILE A 137 1.42 -10.68 15.40
N ALA A 138 2.26 -10.25 16.36
CA ALA A 138 2.73 -8.88 16.46
C ALA A 138 3.48 -8.44 15.20
N ILE A 139 4.39 -9.29 14.69
CA ILE A 139 5.17 -9.00 13.48
C ILE A 139 4.24 -8.88 12.26
N MET A 140 3.31 -9.82 12.11
CA MET A 140 2.32 -9.81 11.03
C MET A 140 1.51 -8.50 11.02
N ILE A 141 0.97 -8.12 12.18
CA ILE A 141 0.16 -6.91 12.33
C ILE A 141 0.98 -5.65 12.08
N ALA A 142 2.19 -5.58 12.62
CA ALA A 142 3.06 -4.42 12.45
C ALA A 142 3.37 -4.18 10.96
N VAL A 143 3.64 -5.24 10.21
CA VAL A 143 3.92 -5.18 8.77
C VAL A 143 2.69 -4.72 7.98
N ILE A 144 1.52 -5.34 8.21
CA ILE A 144 0.26 -4.97 7.53
C ILE A 144 -0.07 -3.50 7.82
N TYR A 145 -0.02 -3.11 9.09
CA TYR A 145 -0.40 -1.75 9.50
C TYR A 145 0.57 -0.70 8.92
N ALA A 146 1.88 -0.96 8.93
CA ALA A 146 2.87 -0.10 8.32
C ALA A 146 2.66 0.05 6.80
N ALA A 147 2.35 -1.04 6.09
CA ALA A 147 2.08 -1.02 4.66
C ALA A 147 0.82 -0.20 4.33
N CYS A 148 -0.29 -0.42 5.04
CA CYS A 148 -1.51 0.38 4.89
C CYS A 148 -1.24 1.87 5.15
N CYS A 149 -0.46 2.18 6.17
CA CYS A 149 -0.07 3.56 6.48
C CYS A 149 0.78 4.18 5.38
N PHE A 150 1.73 3.43 4.80
CA PHE A 150 2.55 3.91 3.68
C PHE A 150 1.68 4.34 2.49
N PHE A 151 0.89 3.41 1.95
CA PHE A 151 0.11 3.65 0.74
C PHE A 151 -0.97 4.72 0.91
N ASN A 152 -1.63 4.72 2.07
CA ASN A 152 -2.69 5.69 2.30
C ASN A 152 -2.13 7.11 2.45
N ASN A 153 -1.03 7.29 3.18
CA ASN A 153 -0.39 8.60 3.29
C ASN A 153 0.18 9.05 1.94
N GLU A 154 0.76 8.15 1.16
CA GLU A 154 1.20 8.45 -0.21
C GLU A 154 0.04 8.96 -1.08
N ARG A 155 -1.10 8.25 -1.08
CA ARG A 155 -2.30 8.66 -1.82
C ARG A 155 -2.85 10.02 -1.37
N ILE A 156 -2.84 10.30 -0.08
CA ILE A 156 -3.34 11.57 0.48
C ILE A 156 -2.41 12.74 0.12
N LEU A 157 -1.08 12.51 0.14
CA LEU A 157 -0.09 13.55 -0.14
C LEU A 157 0.13 13.80 -1.65
N ALA A 158 -0.10 12.80 -2.50
CA ALA A 158 0.11 12.90 -3.95
C ALA A 158 -0.52 14.15 -4.62
N PRO A 159 -1.82 14.46 -4.45
CA PRO A 159 -2.42 15.63 -5.13
C PRO A 159 -1.84 16.95 -4.61
N LEU A 160 -1.49 17.01 -3.32
CA LEU A 160 -0.89 18.19 -2.71
C LEU A 160 0.52 18.43 -3.28
N LEU A 161 1.35 17.39 -3.33
CA LEU A 161 2.69 17.47 -3.90
C LEU A 161 2.66 17.80 -5.39
N GLY A 162 1.72 17.23 -6.15
CA GLY A 162 1.53 17.55 -7.57
C GLY A 162 1.20 19.02 -7.80
N SER A 163 0.28 19.59 -7.01
CA SER A 163 -0.06 21.02 -7.10
C SER A 163 1.14 21.93 -6.78
N TRP A 164 2.06 21.47 -5.93
CA TRP A 164 3.29 22.21 -5.62
C TRP A 164 4.28 22.12 -6.78
N VAL A 165 4.48 20.93 -7.36
CA VAL A 165 5.35 20.74 -8.52
C VAL A 165 4.94 21.63 -9.69
N GLU A 166 3.64 21.67 -10.00
CA GLU A 166 3.09 22.53 -11.05
C GLU A 166 3.29 24.02 -10.73
N LYS A 167 2.93 24.45 -9.52
CA LYS A 167 3.06 25.85 -9.10
C LYS A 167 4.49 26.37 -9.16
N PHE A 168 5.47 25.50 -8.93
CA PHE A 168 6.90 25.87 -8.90
C PHE A 168 7.63 25.57 -10.21
N GLY A 169 6.95 25.04 -11.23
CA GLY A 169 7.54 24.83 -12.56
C GLY A 169 8.69 23.81 -12.58
N MET A 170 8.67 22.79 -11.73
CA MET A 170 9.69 21.74 -11.76
C MET A 170 9.42 20.75 -12.88
N SER A 171 10.42 20.50 -13.72
CA SER A 171 10.36 19.55 -14.82
C SER A 171 10.29 18.10 -14.33
N THR A 172 11.04 17.75 -13.29
CA THR A 172 11.07 16.40 -12.72
C THR A 172 11.06 16.42 -11.19
N PRO A 173 10.16 15.66 -10.53
CA PRO A 173 10.16 15.56 -9.07
C PRO A 173 11.34 14.72 -8.56
N PRO A 174 11.80 14.95 -7.31
CA PRO A 174 12.86 14.15 -6.72
C PRO A 174 12.48 12.67 -6.62
N ARG A 175 13.30 11.78 -7.20
CA ARG A 175 13.12 10.34 -7.10
C ARG A 175 13.58 9.86 -5.72
N VAL A 176 12.63 9.57 -4.84
CA VAL A 176 12.91 9.07 -3.48
C VAL A 176 12.70 7.55 -3.38
N LEU A 177 11.65 7.03 -4.03
CA LEU A 177 11.37 5.59 -4.11
C LEU A 177 11.08 5.21 -5.56
N THR A 178 11.78 4.20 -6.07
CA THR A 178 11.48 3.59 -7.37
C THR A 178 10.24 2.73 -7.27
N LEU A 179 9.51 2.60 -8.39
CA LEU A 179 8.37 1.69 -8.49
C LEU A 179 8.79 0.24 -8.21
N PHE A 180 9.99 -0.15 -8.67
CA PHE A 180 10.61 -1.44 -8.37
C PHE A 180 10.66 -1.73 -6.87
N ASN A 181 11.26 -0.82 -6.08
CA ASN A 181 11.39 -1.00 -4.63
C ASN A 181 10.04 -1.06 -3.93
N LYS A 182 9.04 -0.29 -4.41
CA LYS A 182 7.68 -0.32 -3.85
C LYS A 182 7.03 -1.68 -4.05
N ILE A 183 7.02 -2.19 -5.29
CA ILE A 183 6.42 -3.49 -5.61
C ILE A 183 7.12 -4.59 -4.80
N LEU A 184 8.46 -4.61 -4.82
CA LEU A 184 9.23 -5.65 -4.15
C LEU A 184 9.00 -5.66 -2.63
N VAL A 185 9.06 -4.51 -1.96
CA VAL A 185 8.80 -4.44 -0.50
C VAL A 185 7.39 -4.91 -0.16
N VAL A 186 6.40 -4.58 -0.99
CA VAL A 186 5.00 -4.93 -0.74
C VAL A 186 4.77 -6.41 -0.90
N CYS A 187 5.25 -7.00 -1.99
CA CYS A 187 5.14 -8.44 -2.21
C CYS A 187 5.90 -9.25 -1.14
N LEU A 188 7.10 -8.83 -0.75
CA LEU A 188 7.85 -9.47 0.34
C LEU A 188 7.17 -9.30 1.70
N SER A 189 6.54 -8.15 1.96
CA SER A 189 5.78 -7.93 3.20
C SER A 189 4.59 -8.87 3.30
N ILE A 190 3.84 -9.06 2.20
CA ILE A 190 2.71 -10.00 2.11
C ILE A 190 3.22 -11.43 2.27
N MET A 191 4.34 -11.78 1.63
CA MET A 191 4.96 -13.10 1.77
C MET A 191 5.31 -13.44 3.22
N VAL A 192 5.97 -12.52 3.93
CA VAL A 192 6.30 -12.71 5.36
C VAL A 192 5.03 -12.89 6.17
N VAL A 193 4.03 -12.02 5.99
CA VAL A 193 2.72 -12.13 6.64
C VAL A 193 2.07 -13.50 6.40
N THR A 194 2.06 -13.98 5.15
CA THR A 194 1.46 -15.28 4.79
C THR A 194 2.22 -16.46 5.41
N ILE A 195 3.55 -16.44 5.42
CA ILE A 195 4.36 -17.51 6.04
C ILE A 195 4.13 -17.55 7.55
N LEU A 196 4.13 -16.39 8.22
CA LEU A 196 3.87 -16.30 9.66
C LEU A 196 2.44 -16.76 9.98
N PHE A 197 1.46 -16.33 9.18
CA PHE A 197 0.06 -16.71 9.32
C PHE A 197 -0.13 -18.22 9.17
N GLN A 198 0.39 -18.80 8.08
CA GLN A 198 0.30 -20.23 7.81
C GLN A 198 1.01 -21.03 8.92
N GLY A 199 2.22 -20.62 9.30
CA GLY A 199 3.00 -21.29 10.35
C GLY A 199 2.27 -21.32 11.69
N SER A 200 1.73 -20.18 12.13
CA SER A 200 0.99 -20.08 13.39
C SER A 200 -0.34 -20.85 13.35
N VAL A 201 -1.12 -20.75 12.28
CA VAL A 201 -2.40 -21.49 12.15
C VAL A 201 -2.15 -22.99 12.08
N THR A 202 -1.15 -23.43 11.32
CA THR A 202 -0.82 -24.85 11.19
C THR A 202 -0.38 -25.41 12.53
N PHE A 203 0.51 -24.72 13.24
CA PHE A 203 0.98 -25.15 14.55
C PHE A 203 -0.16 -25.23 15.59
N SER A 204 -1.01 -24.19 15.65
CA SER A 204 -2.16 -24.18 16.56
C SER A 204 -3.17 -25.30 16.23
N HIS A 205 -3.50 -25.49 14.95
CA HIS A 205 -4.41 -26.53 14.52
C HIS A 205 -3.84 -27.94 14.73
N SER A 206 -2.55 -28.15 14.45
CA SER A 206 -1.86 -29.42 14.71
C SER A 206 -1.86 -29.77 16.20
N ASN A 207 -1.62 -28.80 17.08
CA ASN A 207 -1.70 -29.03 18.53
C ASN A 207 -3.11 -29.43 18.95
N ARG A 208 -4.15 -28.70 18.50
CA ARG A 208 -5.56 -29.02 18.79
C ARG A 208 -5.95 -30.41 18.32
N LEU A 209 -5.53 -30.79 17.12
CA LEU A 209 -5.87 -32.08 16.54
C LEU A 209 -5.21 -33.24 17.30
N ILE A 210 -3.91 -33.11 17.62
CA ILE A 210 -3.18 -34.15 18.35
C ILE A 210 -3.70 -34.27 19.79
N GLU A 211 -3.99 -33.14 20.46
CA GLU A 211 -4.62 -33.16 21.79
C GLU A 211 -5.99 -33.85 21.75
N GLY A 212 -6.82 -33.58 20.74
CA GLY A 212 -8.11 -34.22 20.53
C GLY A 212 -7.99 -35.74 20.36
N LEU A 213 -7.18 -36.19 19.39
CA LEU A 213 -6.97 -37.62 19.11
C LEU A 213 -6.41 -38.38 20.32
N ARG A 214 -5.47 -37.77 21.04
CA ARG A 214 -4.85 -38.39 22.21
C ARG A 214 -5.78 -38.43 23.41
N SER A 215 -6.67 -37.44 23.56
CA SER A 215 -7.71 -37.47 24.58
C SER A 215 -8.68 -38.64 24.37
N GLU A 216 -9.06 -38.90 23.11
CA GLU A 216 -9.97 -39.99 22.76
C GLU A 216 -9.30 -41.36 22.95
N SER A 217 -8.05 -41.52 22.50
CA SER A 217 -7.26 -42.73 22.73
C SER A 217 -7.05 -42.99 24.22
N SER A 218 -6.68 -41.97 24.99
CA SER A 218 -6.50 -42.10 26.44
C SER A 218 -7.80 -42.45 27.16
N HIS A 219 -8.94 -41.92 26.70
CA HIS A 219 -10.24 -42.29 27.24
C HIS A 219 -10.59 -43.76 26.98
N LYS A 220 -10.35 -44.26 25.75
CA LYS A 220 -10.58 -45.67 25.39
C LYS A 220 -9.74 -46.61 26.26
N GLU A 221 -8.47 -46.30 26.47
CA GLU A 221 -7.58 -47.09 27.33
C GLU A 221 -8.02 -47.10 28.80
N LEU A 222 -8.38 -45.92 29.34
CA LEU A 222 -8.89 -45.81 30.72
C LEU A 222 -10.21 -46.60 30.91
N LEU A 223 -11.10 -46.58 29.91
CA LEU A 223 -12.35 -47.36 29.93
C LEU A 223 -12.11 -48.87 29.91
N GLN A 224 -11.11 -49.36 29.17
CA GLN A 224 -10.75 -50.78 29.15
C GLN A 224 -10.16 -51.26 30.48
N LEU A 225 -9.36 -50.42 31.14
CA LEU A 225 -8.73 -50.73 32.41
C LEU A 225 -9.68 -50.64 33.61
N LYS A 226 -10.67 -49.73 33.54
CA LYS A 226 -11.62 -49.48 34.62
C LYS A 226 -12.29 -50.75 35.19
N PRO A 227 -12.96 -51.62 34.41
CA PRO A 227 -13.67 -52.77 34.97
C PRO A 227 -12.73 -53.80 35.62
N ILE A 228 -11.53 -53.98 35.06
CA ILE A 228 -10.51 -54.90 35.58
C ILE A 228 -10.01 -54.40 36.93
N LEU A 229 -9.68 -53.11 37.01
CA LEU A 229 -9.18 -52.49 38.23
C LEU A 229 -10.26 -52.37 39.30
N GLN A 230 -11.51 -52.08 38.94
CA GLN A 230 -12.64 -52.09 39.88
C GLN A 230 -12.79 -53.45 40.56
N LYS A 231 -12.74 -54.55 39.78
CA LYS A 231 -12.85 -55.91 40.32
C LYS A 231 -11.67 -56.25 41.25
N LEU A 232 -10.44 -55.99 40.81
CA LEU A 232 -9.25 -56.30 41.60
C LEU A 232 -9.12 -55.46 42.87
N THR A 233 -9.58 -54.21 42.84
CA THR A 233 -9.60 -53.33 44.01
C THR A 233 -10.68 -53.75 45.00
N ALA A 234 -11.87 -54.16 44.52
CA ALA A 234 -12.93 -54.72 45.37
C ALA A 234 -12.52 -56.05 46.03
N GLU A 235 -11.69 -56.86 45.37
CA GLU A 235 -11.13 -58.11 45.90
C GLU A 235 -9.93 -57.90 46.85
N GLY A 236 -9.47 -56.66 47.06
CA GLY A 236 -8.33 -56.35 47.94
C GLY A 236 -6.96 -56.83 47.44
N LYS A 237 -6.82 -57.13 46.15
CA LYS A 237 -5.59 -57.71 45.56
C LYS A 237 -4.60 -56.64 45.10
N GLU A 238 -4.04 -55.88 46.05
CA GLU A 238 -3.14 -54.75 45.77
C GLU A 238 -1.96 -55.11 44.84
N LYS A 239 -1.36 -56.29 45.01
CA LYS A 239 -0.23 -56.76 44.17
C LYS A 239 -0.63 -57.01 42.71
N GLU A 240 -1.86 -57.47 42.46
CA GLU A 240 -2.35 -57.69 41.09
C GLU A 240 -2.75 -56.36 40.42
N VAL A 241 -3.26 -55.41 41.19
CA VAL A 241 -3.53 -54.03 40.74
C VAL A 241 -2.24 -53.37 40.28
N GLU A 242 -1.16 -53.44 41.08
CA GLU A 242 0.14 -52.85 40.74
C GLU A 242 0.75 -53.50 39.49
N LYS A 243 0.67 -54.83 39.37
CA LYS A 243 1.13 -55.57 38.19
C LYS A 243 0.36 -55.17 36.93
N THR A 244 -0.96 -55.01 37.03
CA THR A 244 -1.83 -54.61 35.90
C THR A 244 -1.51 -53.19 35.44
N LEU A 245 -1.36 -52.25 36.38
CA LEU A 245 -0.97 -50.87 36.09
C LEU A 245 0.44 -50.77 35.50
N SER A 246 1.40 -51.54 36.02
CA SER A 246 2.76 -51.60 35.47
C SER A 246 2.78 -52.16 34.04
N ASN A 247 1.98 -53.19 33.75
CA ASN A 247 1.88 -53.76 32.41
C ASN A 247 1.21 -52.79 31.43
N ALA A 248 0.12 -52.14 31.84
CA ALA A 248 -0.53 -51.09 31.06
C ALA A 248 0.43 -49.91 30.79
N SER A 249 1.23 -49.53 31.79
CA SER A 249 2.19 -48.42 31.64
C SER A 249 3.30 -48.73 30.63
N LYS A 250 3.77 -49.99 30.61
CA LYS A 250 4.75 -50.44 29.61
C LYS A 250 4.15 -50.56 28.20
N ALA A 251 2.90 -50.99 28.09
CA ALA A 251 2.24 -51.20 26.81
C ALA A 251 1.87 -49.88 26.11
N ALA A 252 1.45 -48.86 26.86
CA ALA A 252 0.99 -47.59 26.31
C ALA A 252 2.02 -46.44 26.44
N ASP A 253 3.28 -46.75 26.78
CA ASP A 253 4.38 -45.79 26.99
C ASP A 253 3.95 -44.53 27.77
N SER A 254 3.16 -44.76 28.84
CA SER A 254 2.56 -43.70 29.65
C SER A 254 2.34 -44.21 31.07
N ASP A 255 2.45 -43.35 32.08
CA ASP A 255 2.36 -43.80 33.47
C ASP A 255 0.89 -43.84 33.92
N PHE A 256 0.43 -44.99 34.41
CA PHE A 256 -0.87 -45.13 35.06
C PHE A 256 -0.72 -45.24 36.58
N PHE A 257 -1.57 -44.52 37.32
CA PHE A 257 -1.68 -44.64 38.77
C PHE A 257 -3.10 -44.40 39.27
N LEU A 258 -3.38 -44.89 40.47
CA LEU A 258 -4.60 -44.57 41.21
C LEU A 258 -4.34 -43.35 42.09
N LEU A 259 -5.34 -42.47 42.21
CA LEU A 259 -5.26 -41.24 42.98
C LEU A 259 -6.49 -41.12 43.89
N ASN A 260 -6.27 -40.97 45.19
CA ASN A 260 -7.33 -40.81 46.18
C ASN A 260 -7.57 -39.32 46.52
N LYS A 261 -8.71 -38.99 47.16
CA LYS A 261 -9.11 -37.67 47.69
C LYS A 261 -8.03 -36.98 48.53
N LYS A 262 -7.20 -37.76 49.22
CA LYS A 262 -6.09 -37.25 50.06
C LYS A 262 -4.85 -36.82 49.26
N GLY A 263 -4.80 -37.10 47.95
CA GLY A 263 -3.62 -36.89 47.11
C GLY A 263 -2.57 -37.99 47.22
N GLU A 264 -2.94 -39.14 47.78
CA GLU A 264 -2.07 -40.31 47.88
C GLU A 264 -2.28 -41.22 46.67
N THR A 265 -1.22 -41.93 46.26
CA THR A 265 -1.26 -42.92 45.17
C THR A 265 -1.27 -44.35 45.73
N PRO A 266 -2.45 -45.02 45.83
CA PRO A 266 -2.54 -46.36 46.42
C PRO A 266 -1.83 -47.43 45.59
N ALA A 267 -1.84 -47.30 44.26
CA ALA A 267 -1.18 -48.21 43.35
C ALA A 267 -0.66 -47.50 42.08
N GLY A 268 0.38 -48.05 41.47
CA GLY A 268 1.07 -47.46 40.32
C GLY A 268 2.45 -46.91 40.67
N LYS A 269 3.18 -46.43 39.66
CA LYS A 269 4.60 -46.06 39.77
C LYS A 269 4.79 -44.85 40.71
N LYS A 270 5.08 -45.11 41.99
CA LYS A 270 5.31 -44.09 43.05
C LYS A 270 6.48 -43.13 42.76
N GLY A 271 7.39 -43.50 41.85
CA GLY A 271 8.70 -42.86 41.68
C GLY A 271 8.81 -41.67 40.74
N ILE A 272 7.74 -41.23 40.05
CA ILE A 272 7.81 -40.13 39.05
C ILE A 272 7.19 -38.82 39.57
N LEU A 273 6.68 -38.82 40.80
CA LEU A 273 5.94 -37.69 41.40
C LEU A 273 6.78 -36.83 42.36
N LEU A 274 8.06 -37.14 42.55
CA LEU A 274 8.98 -36.38 43.41
C LEU A 274 10.15 -35.84 42.59
N ASN A 275 9.86 -34.94 41.64
CA ASN A 275 10.93 -34.01 41.27
C ASN A 275 11.17 -33.13 42.50
N ARG A 276 12.34 -33.29 43.14
CA ARG A 276 12.74 -32.68 44.42
C ARG A 276 12.59 -31.15 44.52
N GLN A 277 12.24 -30.48 43.43
CA GLN A 277 12.18 -29.03 43.32
C GLN A 277 10.77 -28.44 43.30
N ASN A 278 9.71 -29.24 43.09
CA ASN A 278 8.35 -28.76 43.28
C ASN A 278 7.41 -29.95 43.49
N PRO A 279 7.03 -30.29 44.75
CA PRO A 279 5.99 -31.28 44.97
C PRO A 279 4.69 -30.64 44.51
N GLU A 280 4.28 -30.91 43.27
CA GLU A 280 2.88 -30.74 42.92
C GLU A 280 2.09 -31.50 43.97
N ASN A 281 1.35 -30.78 44.80
CA ASN A 281 0.41 -31.39 45.71
C ASN A 281 -0.52 -32.23 44.82
N LEU A 282 -0.37 -33.54 44.81
CA LEU A 282 -1.27 -34.46 44.10
C LEU A 282 -2.73 -34.24 44.51
N LYS A 283 -2.91 -33.66 45.70
CA LYS A 283 -4.15 -33.06 46.18
C LYS A 283 -4.70 -31.94 45.28
N ASN A 284 -3.85 -31.03 44.80
CA ASN A 284 -4.22 -29.98 43.84
C ASN A 284 -4.54 -30.57 42.46
N VAL A 285 -3.80 -31.59 42.01
CA VAL A 285 -4.12 -32.33 40.77
C VAL A 285 -5.49 -33.00 40.91
N PHE A 286 -5.74 -33.67 42.04
CA PHE A 286 -7.05 -34.24 42.37
C PHE A 286 -8.16 -33.17 42.37
N LEU A 287 -7.96 -32.05 43.08
CA LEU A 287 -8.91 -30.93 43.13
C LEU A 287 -9.20 -30.37 41.73
N ASN A 288 -8.17 -30.17 40.91
CA ASN A 288 -8.30 -29.64 39.56
C ASN A 288 -8.99 -30.60 38.59
N LEU A 289 -8.77 -31.91 38.75
CA LEU A 289 -9.48 -32.94 37.99
C LEU A 289 -10.94 -33.03 38.46
N HIS A 290 -11.16 -33.10 39.77
CA HIS A 290 -12.48 -33.24 40.38
C HIS A 290 -13.40 -32.03 40.13
N HIS A 291 -12.86 -30.81 40.15
CA HIS A 291 -13.60 -29.57 39.86
C HIS A 291 -13.90 -29.39 38.35
N LYS A 292 -13.18 -30.09 37.46
CA LYS A 292 -13.42 -30.12 36.01
C LYS A 292 -14.25 -31.34 35.58
N MET A 293 -15.19 -31.78 36.41
CA MET A 293 -16.28 -32.66 35.95
C MET A 293 -17.19 -31.86 35.00
N ASP A 294 -16.77 -31.79 33.75
CA ASP A 294 -17.55 -31.22 32.66
C ASP A 294 -18.63 -32.24 32.26
N THR A 295 -19.89 -31.89 32.47
CA THR A 295 -21.07 -32.71 32.13
C THR A 295 -21.16 -33.15 30.66
N GLN A 296 -20.33 -32.58 29.77
CA GLN A 296 -20.29 -32.92 28.34
C GLN A 296 -19.17 -33.91 27.94
N LYS A 297 -18.20 -34.22 28.80
CA LYS A 297 -17.09 -35.15 28.47
C LYS A 297 -17.01 -36.30 29.47
N PRO A 298 -16.93 -37.57 29.04
CA PRO A 298 -16.92 -38.73 29.94
C PRO A 298 -15.57 -38.95 30.68
N TYR A 299 -14.66 -37.97 30.66
CA TYR A 299 -13.35 -38.04 31.31
C TYR A 299 -12.87 -36.65 31.77
N MET A 300 -12.09 -36.63 32.86
CA MET A 300 -11.48 -35.42 33.41
C MET A 300 -10.09 -35.25 32.81
N PHE A 301 -9.71 -34.03 32.41
CA PHE A 301 -8.34 -33.74 31.99
C PHE A 301 -7.80 -32.46 32.60
N HIS A 302 -6.54 -32.52 33.02
CA HIS A 302 -5.80 -31.38 33.54
C HIS A 302 -4.45 -31.29 32.83
N LYS A 303 -4.20 -30.15 32.20
CA LYS A 303 -2.90 -29.83 31.59
C LYS A 303 -2.13 -29.02 32.63
N ASN A 304 -1.03 -29.58 33.12
CA ASN A 304 -0.11 -28.82 33.94
C ASN A 304 0.95 -28.17 33.03
N ILE A 305 0.98 -26.84 33.05
CA ILE A 305 1.84 -26.01 32.21
C ILE A 305 3.28 -26.00 32.75
N GLU A 306 3.47 -26.07 34.07
CA GLU A 306 4.81 -26.08 34.70
C GLU A 306 5.48 -27.45 34.62
N GLY A 307 4.72 -28.52 34.89
CA GLY A 307 5.22 -29.90 34.89
C GLY A 307 5.36 -30.54 33.50
N ARG A 308 4.88 -29.87 32.44
CA ARG A 308 4.79 -30.43 31.07
C ARG A 308 4.15 -31.83 31.04
N LYS A 309 3.07 -32.00 31.79
CA LYS A 309 2.36 -33.27 31.93
C LYS A 309 0.87 -33.04 31.70
N ILE A 310 0.28 -33.95 30.93
CA ILE A 310 -1.18 -33.98 30.73
C ILE A 310 -1.71 -35.17 31.52
N TYR A 311 -2.63 -34.86 32.44
CA TYR A 311 -3.30 -35.83 33.29
C TYR A 311 -4.68 -36.11 32.72
N TYR A 312 -4.94 -37.36 32.37
CA TYR A 312 -6.27 -37.86 32.03
C TYR A 312 -6.78 -38.71 33.18
N ALA A 313 -7.98 -38.45 33.68
CA ALA A 313 -8.54 -39.16 34.81
C ALA A 313 -9.95 -39.68 34.56
N LEU A 314 -10.22 -40.88 35.07
CA LEU A 314 -11.53 -41.51 35.05
C LEU A 314 -11.88 -41.97 36.47
N PRO A 315 -13.10 -41.70 36.98
CA PRO A 315 -13.49 -42.17 38.30
C PRO A 315 -13.63 -43.69 38.31
N LEU A 316 -12.94 -44.32 39.26
CA LEU A 316 -12.95 -45.76 39.46
C LEU A 316 -14.11 -46.18 40.38
N ASP A 317 -14.46 -45.38 41.38
CA ASP A 317 -15.57 -45.64 42.30
C ASP A 317 -16.34 -44.34 42.66
N ASN A 318 -17.43 -44.48 43.41
CA ASN A 318 -18.17 -43.35 43.97
C ASN A 318 -17.50 -42.77 45.22
N GLU A 319 -16.47 -43.45 45.76
CA GLU A 319 -15.74 -43.02 46.96
C GLU A 319 -14.62 -42.02 46.67
N GLY A 320 -14.36 -41.73 45.40
CA GLY A 320 -13.46 -40.68 44.94
C GLY A 320 -12.06 -41.16 44.59
N LEU A 321 -11.91 -42.44 44.21
CA LEU A 321 -10.70 -42.98 43.64
C LEU A 321 -10.68 -42.71 42.13
N LEU A 322 -9.63 -42.07 41.65
CA LEU A 322 -9.42 -41.76 40.23
C LEU A 322 -8.35 -42.66 39.63
N LEU A 323 -8.63 -43.23 38.46
CA LEU A 323 -7.62 -43.82 37.59
C LEU A 323 -7.04 -42.72 36.73
N VAL A 324 -5.74 -42.45 36.88
CA VAL A 324 -5.05 -41.36 36.21
C VAL A 324 -4.00 -41.91 35.25
N LYS A 325 -4.03 -41.46 34.00
CA LYS A 325 -2.99 -41.64 32.99
C LYS A 325 -2.22 -40.33 32.85
N VAL A 326 -0.89 -40.40 32.92
CA VAL A 326 0.00 -39.26 32.74
C VAL A 326 0.83 -39.45 31.50
N ILE A 327 0.80 -38.42 30.66
CA ILE A 327 1.58 -38.36 29.44
C ILE A 327 2.53 -37.17 29.53
N GLU A 328 3.82 -37.43 29.33
CA GLU A 328 4.83 -36.40 29.26
C GLU A 328 4.76 -35.65 27.92
N PHE A 329 4.86 -34.32 27.97
CA PHE A 329 4.81 -33.47 26.79
C PHE A 329 6.02 -33.67 25.86
N ASP A 330 7.12 -34.25 26.34
CA ASP A 330 8.31 -34.48 25.50
C ASP A 330 8.09 -35.56 24.42
N VAL A 331 7.16 -36.50 24.64
CA VAL A 331 6.71 -37.44 23.60
C VAL A 331 6.01 -36.68 22.47
N PHE A 332 5.26 -35.61 22.80
CA PHE A 332 4.61 -34.71 21.84
C PHE A 332 5.62 -34.02 20.90
N ARG A 333 6.85 -33.79 21.41
CA ARG A 333 7.89 -33.03 20.70
C ARG A 333 8.54 -33.83 19.56
N LYS A 334 8.70 -35.16 19.73
CA LYS A 334 9.36 -36.02 18.72
C LYS A 334 8.54 -36.19 17.46
N GLU A 335 7.21 -36.25 17.56
CA GLU A 335 6.32 -36.30 16.38
C GLU A 335 6.25 -34.92 15.69
N MET A 336 6.33 -33.85 16.49
CA MET A 336 6.26 -32.48 15.98
C MET A 336 7.50 -32.06 15.16
N THR A 337 8.68 -32.67 15.35
CA THR A 337 9.89 -32.32 14.57
C THR A 337 9.74 -32.65 13.08
N SER A 338 9.05 -33.75 12.74
CA SER A 338 8.75 -34.12 11.36
C SER A 338 7.81 -33.10 10.70
N LEU A 339 6.76 -32.70 11.44
CA LEU A 339 5.83 -31.65 10.99
C LEU A 339 6.54 -30.30 10.82
N LEU A 340 7.37 -29.90 11.78
CA LEU A 340 8.20 -28.69 11.70
C LEU A 340 9.12 -28.72 10.48
N GLY A 341 9.76 -29.86 10.18
CA GLY A 341 10.58 -30.03 8.98
C GLY A 341 9.79 -29.80 7.69
N SER A 342 8.59 -30.38 7.58
CA SER A 342 7.71 -30.18 6.42
C SER A 342 7.23 -28.73 6.26
N ILE A 343 6.94 -28.04 7.37
CA ILE A 343 6.56 -26.62 7.39
C ILE A 343 7.74 -25.74 6.97
N LEU A 344 8.95 -26.03 7.45
CA LEU A 344 10.15 -25.28 7.07
C LEU A 344 10.46 -25.43 5.57
N ILE A 345 10.40 -26.65 5.03
CA ILE A 345 10.64 -26.91 3.61
C ILE A 345 9.58 -26.23 2.74
N SER A 346 8.29 -26.37 3.09
CA SER A 346 7.20 -25.72 2.34
C SER A 346 7.30 -24.20 2.41
N SER A 347 7.63 -23.62 3.57
CA SER A 347 7.85 -22.18 3.73
C SER A 347 9.03 -21.68 2.90
N LEU A 348 10.12 -22.45 2.83
CA LEU A 348 11.29 -22.13 2.02
C LEU A 348 10.97 -22.14 0.52
N LEU A 349 10.21 -23.13 0.05
CA LEU A 349 9.77 -23.20 -1.34
C LEU A 349 8.87 -22.01 -1.71
N VAL A 350 7.88 -21.68 -0.87
CA VAL A 350 7.00 -20.53 -1.06
C VAL A 350 7.80 -19.22 -1.09
N LEU A 351 8.81 -19.09 -0.22
CA LEU A 351 9.69 -17.93 -0.18
C LEU A 351 10.46 -17.76 -1.49
N LEU A 352 11.10 -18.81 -2.00
CA LEU A 352 11.87 -18.76 -3.24
C LEU A 352 11.00 -18.42 -4.45
N ILE A 353 9.84 -19.07 -4.56
CA ILE A 353 8.88 -18.82 -5.65
C ILE A 353 8.37 -17.39 -5.57
N THR A 354 7.92 -16.94 -4.40
CA THR A 354 7.35 -15.59 -4.23
C THR A 354 8.40 -14.52 -4.47
N PHE A 355 9.63 -14.71 -3.99
CA PHE A 355 10.74 -13.79 -4.25
C PHE A 355 11.01 -13.66 -5.76
N TYR A 356 11.10 -14.80 -6.47
CA TYR A 356 11.31 -14.80 -7.92
C TYR A 356 10.18 -14.10 -8.68
N LEU A 357 8.92 -14.43 -8.38
CA LEU A 357 7.76 -13.78 -9.00
C LEU A 357 7.70 -12.28 -8.69
N SER A 358 7.97 -11.89 -7.45
CA SER A 358 7.98 -10.49 -7.02
C SER A 358 9.04 -9.68 -7.75
N TYR A 359 10.24 -10.25 -7.91
CA TYR A 359 11.33 -9.65 -8.66
C TYR A 359 10.94 -9.45 -10.12
N ARG A 360 10.41 -10.50 -10.78
CA ARG A 360 9.94 -10.43 -12.17
C ARG A 360 8.82 -9.42 -12.37
N LEU A 361 7.85 -9.37 -11.45
CA LEU A 361 6.76 -8.40 -11.51
C LEU A 361 7.28 -6.97 -11.38
N ALA A 362 8.19 -6.73 -10.43
CA ALA A 362 8.79 -5.43 -10.22
C ALA A 362 9.62 -4.99 -11.43
N GLU A 363 10.42 -5.88 -12.01
CA GLU A 363 11.22 -5.66 -13.21
C GLU A 363 10.33 -5.35 -14.43
N ASN A 364 9.36 -6.22 -14.73
CA ASN A 364 8.46 -6.09 -15.88
C ASN A 364 7.59 -4.83 -15.83
N ALA A 365 7.24 -4.34 -14.64
CA ALA A 365 6.50 -3.10 -14.51
C ALA A 365 7.40 -1.85 -14.53
N SER A 366 8.56 -1.89 -13.86
CA SER A 366 9.38 -0.69 -13.65
C SER A 366 10.29 -0.33 -14.81
N VAL A 367 10.84 -1.33 -15.52
CA VAL A 367 11.74 -1.11 -16.66
C VAL A 367 11.05 -0.37 -17.82
N PRO A 368 9.90 -0.83 -18.36
CA PRO A 368 9.26 -0.15 -19.49
C PRO A 368 8.73 1.24 -19.11
N LEU A 369 8.32 1.45 -17.87
CA LEU A 369 7.94 2.79 -17.40
C LEU A 369 9.12 3.75 -17.35
N LYS A 370 10.31 3.26 -16.98
CA LYS A 370 11.54 4.06 -16.98
C LYS A 370 11.99 4.38 -18.41
N GLU A 371 11.89 3.43 -19.33
CA GLU A 371 12.17 3.67 -20.76
C GLU A 371 11.21 4.72 -21.34
N LEU A 372 9.91 4.62 -21.06
CA LEU A 372 8.93 5.63 -21.48
C LEU A 372 9.18 7.02 -20.88
N GLU A 373 9.65 7.09 -19.63
CA GLU A 373 10.08 8.33 -18.99
C GLU A 373 11.26 8.96 -19.76
N GLU A 374 12.30 8.18 -20.08
CA GLU A 374 13.47 8.65 -20.82
C GLU A 374 13.10 9.13 -22.24
N VAL A 375 12.19 8.42 -22.91
CA VAL A 375 11.63 8.86 -24.20
C VAL A 375 10.91 10.21 -24.06
N ALA A 376 10.08 10.37 -23.02
CA ALA A 376 9.32 11.59 -22.80
C ALA A 376 10.23 12.80 -22.56
N ASP A 377 11.30 12.62 -21.77
CA ASP A 377 12.31 13.64 -21.51
C ASP A 377 13.03 14.06 -22.81
N ARG A 378 13.44 13.10 -23.65
CA ARG A 378 14.07 13.41 -24.97
C ARG A 378 13.14 14.17 -25.91
N ILE A 379 11.86 13.80 -25.96
CA ILE A 379 10.86 14.52 -26.76
C ILE A 379 10.68 15.95 -26.23
N ALA A 380 10.70 16.14 -24.91
CA ALA A 380 10.63 17.47 -24.30
C ALA A 380 11.85 18.34 -24.65
N ASP A 381 13.04 17.73 -24.75
CA ASP A 381 14.27 18.38 -25.20
C ASP A 381 14.31 18.63 -26.73
N GLY A 382 13.32 18.16 -27.48
CA GLY A 382 13.18 18.38 -28.92
C GLY A 382 13.78 17.29 -29.80
N ASP A 383 14.28 16.19 -29.23
CA ASP A 383 14.69 15.00 -29.97
C ASP A 383 13.49 14.09 -30.25
N ILE A 384 12.83 14.33 -31.39
CA ILE A 384 11.64 13.59 -31.82
C ILE A 384 12.01 12.36 -32.67
N SER A 385 13.30 12.09 -32.91
CA SER A 385 13.76 11.00 -33.77
C SER A 385 13.94 9.67 -33.03
N PHE A 386 13.88 9.69 -31.70
CA PHE A 386 14.16 8.53 -30.86
C PHE A 386 13.06 7.45 -30.96
N PRO A 387 13.39 6.17 -31.24
CA PRO A 387 12.39 5.12 -31.38
C PRO A 387 11.81 4.68 -30.03
N VAL A 388 10.48 4.61 -29.92
CA VAL A 388 9.80 3.96 -28.79
C VAL A 388 9.75 2.45 -29.05
N THR A 389 10.58 1.68 -28.37
CA THR A 389 10.69 0.22 -28.54
C THR A 389 9.87 -0.60 -27.53
N VAL A 390 9.20 0.07 -26.59
CA VAL A 390 8.42 -0.59 -25.53
C VAL A 390 7.15 -1.21 -26.10
N ILE A 391 7.09 -2.53 -26.17
CA ILE A 391 5.89 -3.29 -26.57
C ILE A 391 5.56 -4.31 -25.48
N THR A 392 4.43 -4.12 -24.82
CA THR A 392 3.90 -5.03 -23.79
C THR A 392 2.42 -5.32 -24.06
N GLY A 393 1.90 -6.41 -23.50
CA GLY A 393 0.53 -6.88 -23.70
C GLY A 393 -0.50 -6.32 -22.71
N ASP A 394 -0.18 -5.21 -22.03
CA ASP A 394 -0.93 -4.66 -20.90
C ASP A 394 -1.18 -3.13 -21.06
N GLU A 395 -1.65 -2.47 -20.00
CA GLU A 395 -1.89 -1.02 -19.97
C GLU A 395 -0.62 -0.20 -20.27
N ILE A 396 0.58 -0.74 -19.98
CA ILE A 396 1.85 -0.10 -20.30
C ILE A 396 2.07 -0.08 -21.82
N GLY A 397 1.63 -1.12 -22.52
CA GLY A 397 1.71 -1.23 -23.98
C GLY A 397 0.74 -0.26 -24.67
N ALA A 398 -0.47 -0.13 -24.12
CA ALA A 398 -1.43 0.87 -24.56
C ALA A 398 -0.92 2.31 -24.33
N LEU A 399 -0.23 2.54 -23.21
CA LEU A 399 0.43 3.81 -22.91
C LEU A 399 1.55 4.11 -23.91
N SER A 400 2.42 3.13 -24.19
CA SER A 400 3.48 3.22 -25.20
C SER A 400 2.92 3.59 -26.58
N CYS A 401 1.85 2.93 -27.02
CA CYS A 401 1.15 3.27 -28.27
C CYS A 401 0.64 4.72 -28.31
N SER A 402 0.13 5.21 -27.17
CA SER A 402 -0.35 6.59 -27.04
C SER A 402 0.80 7.61 -27.12
N PHE A 403 1.93 7.31 -26.49
CA PHE A 403 3.16 8.11 -26.60
C PHE A 403 3.68 8.15 -28.03
N LEU A 404 3.73 7.01 -28.73
CA LEU A 404 4.15 6.93 -30.12
C LEU A 404 3.24 7.77 -31.04
N ARG A 405 1.92 7.76 -30.78
CA ARG A 405 0.98 8.62 -31.51
C ARG A 405 1.27 10.10 -31.26
N MET A 406 1.53 10.50 -30.01
CA MET A 406 1.89 11.88 -29.66
C MET A 406 3.19 12.31 -30.34
N GLN A 407 4.23 11.47 -30.30
CA GLN A 407 5.52 11.72 -30.95
C GLN A 407 5.37 11.92 -32.47
N ARG A 408 4.61 11.05 -33.15
CA ARG A 408 4.35 11.16 -34.59
C ARG A 408 3.66 12.47 -34.95
N GLU A 409 2.70 12.90 -34.15
CA GLU A 409 1.98 14.15 -34.35
C GLU A 409 2.88 15.38 -34.10
N LEU A 410 3.76 15.33 -33.08
CA LEU A 410 4.78 16.36 -32.86
C LEU A 410 5.82 16.43 -33.99
N SER A 411 6.24 15.28 -34.53
CA SER A 411 7.17 15.21 -35.66
C SER A 411 6.56 15.83 -36.93
N LYS A 412 5.31 15.47 -37.26
CA LYS A 412 4.56 16.09 -38.37
C LYS A 412 4.45 17.60 -38.21
N LEU A 413 4.16 18.08 -36.99
CA LEU A 413 4.10 19.50 -36.68
C LEU A 413 5.44 20.20 -36.93
N SER A 414 6.54 19.64 -36.41
CA SER A 414 7.88 20.17 -36.59
C SER A 414 8.24 20.25 -38.09
N GLN A 415 7.96 19.19 -38.85
CA GLN A 415 8.20 19.16 -40.29
C GLN A 415 7.36 20.20 -41.04
N GLN A 416 6.08 20.36 -40.69
CA GLN A 416 5.21 21.39 -41.31
C GLN A 416 5.69 22.80 -40.99
N ALA A 417 6.13 23.06 -39.76
CA ALA A 417 6.70 24.34 -39.37
C ALA A 417 7.98 24.63 -40.17
N ASN A 418 8.87 23.65 -40.32
CA ASN A 418 10.10 23.78 -41.08
C ASN A 418 9.83 24.03 -42.58
N ASN A 419 8.87 23.32 -43.19
CA ASN A 419 8.47 23.55 -44.59
C ASN A 419 7.88 24.95 -44.81
N ILE A 420 7.06 25.45 -43.88
CA ILE A 420 6.51 26.81 -43.92
C ILE A 420 7.63 27.85 -43.78
N ALA A 421 8.62 27.60 -42.90
CA ALA A 421 9.80 28.46 -42.75
C ALA A 421 10.66 28.46 -44.03
N GLY A 422 10.79 27.31 -44.70
CA GLY A 422 11.43 27.14 -46.01
C GLY A 422 10.65 27.74 -47.19
N GLY A 423 9.48 28.35 -46.95
CA GLY A 423 8.69 29.05 -47.96
C GLY A 423 7.68 28.18 -48.73
N ASP A 424 7.57 26.89 -48.43
CA ASP A 424 6.56 26.02 -49.02
C ASP A 424 5.19 26.22 -48.33
N LEU A 425 4.41 27.14 -48.90
CA LEU A 425 3.04 27.44 -48.45
C LEU A 425 1.96 26.64 -49.21
N THR A 426 2.35 25.66 -50.04
CA THR A 426 1.41 24.92 -50.88
C THR A 426 0.69 23.82 -50.11
N ARG A 427 1.37 23.16 -49.16
CA ARG A 427 0.84 22.04 -48.36
C ARG A 427 -0.16 22.49 -47.29
N GLN A 428 -1.29 21.78 -47.16
CA GLN A 428 -2.31 22.04 -46.14
C GLN A 428 -1.85 21.55 -44.76
N VAL A 429 -2.16 22.33 -43.73
CA VAL A 429 -1.86 22.00 -42.32
C VAL A 429 -3.04 21.21 -41.78
N GLU A 430 -2.82 19.91 -41.55
CA GLU A 430 -3.87 18.97 -41.11
C GLU A 430 -3.96 18.86 -39.57
N PHE A 431 -3.08 19.52 -38.83
CA PHE A 431 -3.05 19.42 -37.36
C PHE A 431 -4.30 20.02 -36.70
N LYS A 432 -4.89 19.28 -35.75
CA LYS A 432 -6.11 19.67 -35.01
C LYS A 432 -5.78 20.45 -33.73
N GLY A 433 -6.74 21.20 -33.20
CA GLY A 433 -6.58 21.97 -31.96
C GLY A 433 -5.89 23.34 -32.12
N LEU A 434 -5.62 24.00 -30.98
CA LEU A 434 -5.10 25.38 -30.91
C LEU A 434 -3.81 25.57 -31.72
N GLY A 435 -2.84 24.67 -31.61
CA GLY A 435 -1.59 24.74 -32.38
C GLY A 435 -1.83 24.78 -33.91
N GLY A 436 -2.72 23.93 -34.41
CA GLY A 436 -3.03 23.85 -35.84
C GLY A 436 -3.82 25.04 -36.37
N THR A 437 -4.68 25.64 -35.53
CA THR A 437 -5.34 26.92 -35.88
C THR A 437 -4.34 28.07 -35.95
N GLY A 438 -3.36 28.10 -35.04
CA GLY A 438 -2.27 29.08 -35.03
C GLY A 438 -1.44 29.04 -36.30
N ILE A 439 -0.97 27.84 -36.68
CA ILE A 439 -0.17 27.65 -37.91
C ILE A 439 -0.98 28.00 -39.16
N ARG A 440 -2.26 27.63 -39.24
CA ARG A 440 -3.15 28.02 -40.36
C ARG A 440 -3.31 29.54 -40.46
N ARG A 441 -3.49 30.23 -39.33
CA ARG A 441 -3.56 31.70 -39.28
C ARG A 441 -2.24 32.33 -39.71
N TYR A 442 -1.10 31.80 -39.27
CA TYR A 442 0.22 32.26 -39.69
C TYR A 442 0.43 32.09 -41.20
N ARG A 443 0.16 30.89 -41.73
CA ARG A 443 0.26 30.56 -43.17
C ARG A 443 -0.58 31.50 -44.03
N THR A 444 -1.84 31.71 -43.66
CA THR A 444 -2.76 32.62 -44.39
C THR A 444 -2.28 34.06 -44.35
N GLY A 445 -1.71 34.50 -43.22
CA GLY A 445 -1.04 35.80 -43.11
C GLY A 445 0.17 35.96 -44.03
N CYS A 446 1.05 34.95 -44.11
CA CYS A 446 2.21 34.95 -45.00
C CYS A 446 1.80 34.96 -46.49
N LYS A 447 0.81 34.16 -46.87
CA LYS A 447 0.27 34.13 -48.25
C LYS A 447 -0.31 35.48 -48.67
N ARG A 448 -1.04 36.17 -47.77
CA ARG A 448 -1.56 37.53 -48.00
C ARG A 448 -0.43 38.55 -48.20
N ARG A 449 0.62 38.53 -47.35
CA ARG A 449 1.78 39.44 -47.47
C ARG A 449 2.59 39.21 -48.75
N GLY A 450 2.80 37.95 -49.13
CA GLY A 450 3.45 37.59 -50.40
C GLY A 450 2.69 38.13 -51.61
N ASN A 451 1.37 37.93 -51.65
CA ASN A 451 0.51 38.48 -52.70
C ASN A 451 0.54 40.01 -52.74
N HIS A 452 0.52 40.69 -51.58
CA HIS A 452 0.61 42.15 -51.51
C HIS A 452 1.95 42.69 -52.04
N ARG A 453 3.07 42.02 -51.76
CA ARG A 453 4.39 42.38 -52.32
C ARG A 453 4.44 42.15 -53.82
N ARG A 454 3.86 41.05 -54.32
CA ARG A 454 3.77 40.75 -55.75
C ARG A 454 2.94 41.81 -56.49
N TYR A 455 1.80 42.19 -55.92
CA TYR A 455 0.92 43.25 -56.43
C TYR A 455 1.59 44.64 -56.42
N ARG A 456 2.34 44.98 -55.36
CA ARG A 456 3.13 46.23 -55.34
C ARG A 456 4.27 46.23 -56.37
N ARG A 457 4.91 45.08 -56.63
CA ARG A 457 5.94 44.95 -57.67
C ARG A 457 5.35 45.13 -59.07
N THR A 458 4.22 44.50 -59.38
CA THR A 458 3.53 44.69 -60.67
C THR A 458 3.04 46.12 -60.86
N LEU A 459 2.55 46.78 -59.80
CA LEU A 459 2.20 48.20 -59.84
C LEU A 459 3.42 49.11 -60.04
N ARG A 460 4.58 48.81 -59.43
CA ARG A 460 5.82 49.54 -59.68
C ARG A 460 6.32 49.34 -61.12
N HIS A 461 6.25 48.12 -61.65
CA HIS A 461 6.62 47.82 -63.05
C HIS A 461 5.68 48.53 -64.05
N SER A 462 4.37 48.53 -63.78
CA SER A 462 3.41 49.27 -64.60
C SER A 462 3.67 50.79 -64.53
N ARG A 463 3.99 51.33 -63.35
CA ARG A 463 4.37 52.75 -63.18
C ARG A 463 5.71 53.10 -63.85
N SER A 464 6.70 52.19 -63.88
CA SER A 464 7.96 52.43 -64.60
C SER A 464 7.78 52.37 -66.12
N ASN A 465 6.91 51.47 -66.62
CA ASN A 465 6.56 51.43 -68.04
C ASN A 465 5.75 52.68 -68.46
N PHE A 466 4.83 53.15 -67.61
CA PHE A 466 4.14 54.43 -67.81
C PHE A 466 5.10 55.63 -67.78
N ARG A 467 6.15 55.61 -66.96
CA ARG A 467 7.21 56.64 -66.98
C ARG A 467 8.08 56.55 -68.23
N LYS A 468 8.42 55.36 -68.74
CA LYS A 468 9.18 55.20 -69.98
C LYS A 468 8.38 55.67 -71.21
N GLN A 469 7.08 55.40 -71.28
CA GLN A 469 6.21 55.94 -72.33
C GLN A 469 6.06 57.47 -72.28
N ARG A 470 6.29 58.11 -71.11
CA ARG A 470 6.25 59.58 -70.99
C ARG A 470 7.54 60.28 -71.44
N TYR A 471 8.62 59.55 -71.68
CA TYR A 471 9.91 60.11 -72.14
C TYR A 471 10.25 59.77 -73.60
N SER A 472 9.42 58.98 -74.30
CA SER A 472 9.54 58.71 -75.73
C SER A 472 8.26 59.18 -76.44
N GLY A 473 8.16 60.49 -76.70
CA GLY A 473 7.02 61.05 -77.43
C GLY A 473 6.75 62.51 -77.10
N TRP A 474 7.72 63.39 -77.35
CA TRP A 474 7.46 64.81 -77.58
C TRP A 474 7.82 65.11 -79.04
N HIS A 475 6.85 64.97 -79.93
CA HIS A 475 6.70 65.77 -81.14
C HIS A 475 5.32 65.48 -81.75
N GLY A 476 4.54 66.54 -81.95
CA GLY A 476 3.58 66.59 -83.06
C GLY A 476 2.09 66.60 -82.71
N ARG A 477 1.56 67.84 -82.70
CA ARG A 477 0.22 68.27 -83.15
C ARG A 477 -1.04 67.84 -82.40
N ILE A 478 -1.66 68.88 -81.85
CA ILE A 478 -3.07 69.00 -81.46
C ILE A 478 -3.95 68.86 -82.71
N HIS A 479 -4.96 67.99 -82.64
CA HIS A 479 -6.24 68.15 -83.33
C HIS A 479 -7.34 67.65 -82.38
N PRO A 480 -8.43 68.41 -82.17
CA PRO A 480 -9.51 67.99 -81.29
C PRO A 480 -10.54 67.21 -82.11
N GLU A 481 -10.81 65.95 -81.78
CA GLU A 481 -12.10 65.32 -82.03
C GLU A 481 -12.19 63.92 -81.38
N LYS A 482 -13.40 63.61 -80.90
CA LYS A 482 -13.88 62.32 -80.33
C LYS A 482 -13.53 62.05 -78.86
N CYS A 483 -14.23 62.81 -78.00
CA CYS A 483 -14.68 62.31 -76.71
C CYS A 483 -15.82 61.29 -76.91
N GLY A 484 -15.72 60.11 -76.29
CA GLY A 484 -16.84 59.19 -76.12
C GLY A 484 -16.53 57.73 -76.47
N ARG A 485 -16.18 56.92 -75.46
CA ARG A 485 -16.85 55.63 -75.12
C ARG A 485 -16.12 54.88 -74.00
N GLU A 486 -16.84 54.73 -72.89
CA GLU A 486 -16.95 53.53 -72.05
C GLU A 486 -15.74 53.02 -71.24
N CYS A 487 -15.56 53.59 -70.04
CA CYS A 487 -15.18 52.79 -68.87
C CYS A 487 -16.46 52.30 -68.18
N ARG A 488 -16.84 51.03 -68.41
CA ARG A 488 -17.91 50.36 -67.65
C ARG A 488 -17.27 49.43 -66.62
N CYS A 489 -17.02 49.95 -65.42
CA CYS A 489 -16.77 49.12 -64.24
C CYS A 489 -18.07 48.41 -63.86
N HIS A 490 -18.14 47.09 -64.07
CA HIS A 490 -19.23 46.29 -63.53
C HIS A 490 -19.07 46.14 -62.01
N GLY A 491 -19.69 47.06 -61.27
CA GLY A 491 -20.20 46.76 -59.94
C GLY A 491 -21.36 45.78 -60.07
N ARG A 492 -21.22 44.56 -59.53
CA ARG A 492 -22.36 43.70 -59.23
C ARG A 492 -22.84 44.02 -57.81
N SER A 493 -23.79 44.94 -57.71
CA SER A 493 -24.77 44.96 -56.64
C SER A 493 -26.01 44.19 -57.13
N GLY A 494 -26.26 43.02 -56.56
CA GLY A 494 -27.54 42.32 -56.67
C GLY A 494 -28.24 42.37 -55.31
N ARG A 495 -29.32 43.14 -55.24
CA ARG A 495 -30.35 43.14 -54.19
C ARG A 495 -31.65 42.84 -54.98
N VAL A 496 -32.49 41.87 -54.66
CA VAL A 496 -33.63 41.95 -53.71
C VAL A 496 -34.46 40.66 -53.96
N ASN A 497 -34.75 39.82 -52.97
CA ASN A 497 -36.07 39.53 -52.35
C ASN A 497 -35.89 38.17 -51.65
N GLY A 498 -36.35 37.84 -50.45
CA GLY A 498 -37.41 38.35 -49.60
C GLY A 498 -38.20 37.12 -49.09
N LYS A 499 -38.24 36.91 -47.76
CA LYS A 499 -39.39 36.40 -46.95
C LYS A 499 -38.92 35.76 -45.62
N TYR A 500 -39.36 36.40 -44.51
CA TYR A 500 -39.81 35.89 -43.20
C TYR A 500 -38.91 34.90 -42.40
N SER A 501 -38.76 34.97 -41.07
CA SER A 501 -39.41 35.72 -40.00
C SER A 501 -38.66 35.50 -38.68
N THR A 502 -38.71 36.50 -37.78
CA THR A 502 -38.87 36.41 -36.30
C THR A 502 -37.80 35.63 -35.50
N THR A 503 -37.22 36.09 -34.38
CA THR A 503 -37.62 37.09 -33.37
C THR A 503 -36.51 37.16 -32.29
N HIS A 504 -36.55 38.26 -31.52
CA HIS A 504 -36.02 38.40 -30.15
C HIS A 504 -34.48 38.37 -29.92
N ARG A 505 -33.89 39.17 -29.02
CA ARG A 505 -34.31 40.32 -28.19
C ARG A 505 -33.06 40.88 -27.49
N LYS A 506 -32.88 42.21 -27.55
CA LYS A 506 -32.27 43.15 -26.56
C LYS A 506 -30.76 43.02 -26.21
N LYS A 507 -29.95 44.08 -26.43
CA LYS A 507 -29.71 45.31 -25.59
C LYS A 507 -28.91 44.96 -24.32
N ARG A 508 -27.78 45.57 -23.94
CA ARG A 508 -27.34 46.99 -23.88
C ARG A 508 -25.78 47.03 -23.88
N ARG A 509 -25.05 48.03 -24.42
CA ARG A 509 -24.75 49.40 -23.90
C ARG A 509 -24.30 49.34 -22.42
N THR A 510 -23.11 49.78 -21.98
CA THR A 510 -22.46 51.12 -22.01
C THR A 510 -21.10 50.98 -21.25
N ASP A 511 -19.98 51.53 -21.73
CA ASP A 511 -19.32 52.81 -21.36
C ASP A 511 -18.34 52.76 -20.15
N HIS A 512 -17.36 53.68 -20.22
CA HIS A 512 -16.29 54.08 -19.27
C HIS A 512 -15.02 53.21 -19.21
N GLU A 513 -13.80 53.67 -19.58
CA GLU A 513 -13.05 54.90 -19.27
C GLU A 513 -12.41 54.91 -17.86
N SER A 514 -11.11 54.60 -17.81
CA SER A 514 -10.12 55.08 -16.81
C SER A 514 -8.76 54.41 -17.12
N ARG A 515 -7.82 55.04 -17.84
CA ARG A 515 -6.74 55.93 -17.36
C ARG A 515 -6.12 55.54 -16.01
N GLY A 516 -4.84 55.16 -16.06
CA GLY A 516 -3.91 55.07 -14.92
C GLY A 516 -2.52 54.61 -15.41
N LYS A 517 -1.75 55.53 -16.01
CA LYS A 517 -0.52 56.13 -15.46
C LYS A 517 0.62 55.13 -15.17
N ILE A 518 1.55 55.07 -16.12
CA ILE A 518 2.95 54.62 -15.98
C ILE A 518 3.76 55.83 -15.49
N PRO A 519 4.66 55.70 -14.50
CA PRO A 519 5.79 56.61 -14.36
C PRO A 519 7.07 55.95 -14.87
N THR A 520 7.65 56.60 -15.87
CA THR A 520 9.05 56.52 -16.28
C THR A 520 9.87 57.53 -15.48
N ASP A 521 10.98 57.11 -14.88
CA ASP A 521 12.29 57.82 -14.89
C ASP A 521 13.32 56.97 -14.14
N ARG A 522 14.39 56.46 -14.78
CA ARG A 522 15.68 57.10 -15.12
C ARG A 522 16.57 57.43 -13.91
N LYS A 523 17.61 56.63 -13.70
CA LYS A 523 19.06 56.97 -13.81
C LYS A 523 19.91 56.05 -12.91
N GLY A 524 20.95 55.44 -13.49
CA GLY A 524 22.12 54.93 -12.76
C GLY A 524 22.98 56.09 -12.21
N PRO A 525 24.19 55.86 -11.66
CA PRO A 525 25.23 55.02 -12.28
C PRO A 525 26.11 54.18 -11.32
N GLY A 526 27.00 53.35 -11.88
CA GLY A 526 28.42 53.37 -11.49
C GLY A 526 29.03 52.21 -10.68
N HIS A 527 29.82 51.40 -11.40
CA HIS A 527 31.17 50.89 -11.09
C HIS A 527 31.47 49.86 -9.97
N HIS A 528 32.29 48.87 -10.39
CA HIS A 528 33.37 48.14 -9.68
C HIS A 528 33.04 47.63 -8.26
N GLN A 529 32.95 46.32 -8.03
CA GLN A 529 34.03 45.31 -8.09
C GLN A 529 33.44 43.90 -8.13
#